data_AF-N0E1T2-F1
#
_entry.id   AF-N0E1T2-F1
#
_cell.length_a   1.000
_cell.length_b   1.000
_cell.length_c   1.000
_cell.angle_alpha   90.00
_cell.angle_beta   90.00
_cell.angle_gamma   90.00
#
_symmetry.space_group_name_H-M   'P 1'
#
loop_
_entity.id
_entity.type
_entity.pdbx_description
1 polymer ?
#
loop_
_entity_poly.entity_id
_entity_poly.type
_entity_poly.pdbx_seq_one_letter_code
_entity_poly.pdbx_strand_id
1 'polypeptide(L)'
;MSTSPNQPFEPAESQGTIPPQAAHYGQAPAQLSPETEKQIGALAHGVGAAATFFSGGTLGFVAALVMYFIYRDRGPFVRSHVANALNVQIMIGIGLIISALLMIILVGFITYPIVWIVGIVLHVVGAVKAMNGEYWKPPMTPDFVK
;
A
#
# COMPACT_ATOMS: atom_id res chain seq x y z
N MET A 1 74.50 35.22 -39.03
CA MET A 1 73.55 35.28 -37.89
C MET A 1 72.17 35.47 -38.47
N SER A 2 71.34 34.41 -38.47
CA SER A 2 69.97 34.45 -38.97
C SER A 2 69.08 33.89 -37.86
N THR A 3 68.08 34.68 -37.47
CA THR A 3 67.20 34.49 -36.31
C THR A 3 66.02 33.61 -36.68
N SER A 4 65.80 32.50 -35.94
CA SER A 4 64.59 31.67 -36.05
C SER A 4 63.33 32.44 -35.62
N PRO A 5 62.16 32.18 -36.26
CA PRO A 5 60.89 32.74 -35.81
C PRO A 5 60.35 32.01 -34.57
N ASN A 6 59.76 32.79 -33.66
CA ASN A 6 58.95 32.35 -32.52
C ASN A 6 57.87 31.35 -32.95
N GLN A 7 57.82 30.19 -32.29
CA GLN A 7 56.62 29.34 -32.28
C GLN A 7 55.70 29.76 -31.13
N PRO A 8 54.38 29.86 -31.33
CA PRO A 8 53.43 30.06 -30.23
C PRO A 8 53.43 28.84 -29.30
N PHE A 9 53.42 29.10 -27.99
CA PHE A 9 53.27 28.06 -26.97
C PHE A 9 51.81 27.56 -26.98
N GLU A 10 51.57 26.32 -27.39
CA GLU A 10 50.28 25.67 -27.22
C GLU A 10 50.10 25.27 -25.75
N PRO A 11 49.02 25.70 -25.06
CA PRO A 11 48.74 25.21 -23.72
C PRO A 11 48.31 23.75 -23.80
N ALA A 12 48.98 22.90 -23.01
CA ALA A 12 48.65 21.48 -22.89
C ALA A 12 47.16 21.29 -22.56
N GLU A 13 46.46 20.54 -23.42
CA GLU A 13 45.08 20.14 -23.17
C GLU A 13 45.03 19.38 -21.83
N SER A 14 44.27 19.93 -20.87
CA SER A 14 44.00 19.24 -19.62
C SER A 14 43.23 17.97 -19.94
N GLN A 15 43.88 16.80 -19.82
CA GLN A 15 43.22 15.51 -19.87
C GLN A 15 42.06 15.53 -18.87
N GLY A 16 40.84 15.60 -19.39
CA GLY A 16 39.63 15.57 -18.59
C GLY A 16 39.64 14.31 -17.76
N THR A 17 39.70 14.47 -16.45
CA THR A 17 39.51 13.40 -15.49
C THR A 17 38.10 12.84 -15.73
N ILE A 18 38.02 11.60 -16.22
CA ILE A 18 36.77 10.85 -16.27
C ILE A 18 36.28 10.78 -14.81
N PRO A 19 35.12 11.37 -14.45
CA PRO A 19 34.63 11.22 -13.09
C PRO A 19 34.41 9.73 -12.83
N PRO A 20 34.88 9.18 -11.69
CA PRO A 20 34.64 7.79 -11.37
C PRO A 20 33.12 7.57 -11.37
N GLN A 21 32.63 6.69 -12.25
CA GLN A 21 31.25 6.23 -12.17
C GLN A 21 31.07 5.63 -10.79
N ALA A 22 30.33 6.34 -9.93
CA ALA A 22 29.94 5.84 -8.62
C ALA A 22 29.16 4.54 -8.86
N ALA A 23 29.72 3.42 -8.41
CA ALA A 23 29.06 2.13 -8.46
C ALA A 23 27.67 2.27 -7.81
N HIS A 24 26.62 1.98 -8.58
CA HIS A 24 25.24 1.94 -8.11
C HIS A 24 25.02 0.72 -7.18
N TYR A 25 25.66 0.75 -6.01
CA TYR A 25 25.33 -0.16 -4.93
C TYR A 25 24.05 0.30 -4.27
N GLY A 26 22.96 -0.44 -4.51
CA GLY A 26 21.71 -0.35 -3.76
C GLY A 26 20.85 0.87 -4.11
N GLN A 27 20.12 0.82 -5.22
CA GLN A 27 18.93 1.66 -5.36
C GLN A 27 17.95 1.26 -4.25
N ALA A 28 17.77 2.14 -3.26
CA ALA A 28 16.61 2.07 -2.38
C ALA A 28 15.35 1.92 -3.25
N PRO A 29 14.35 1.13 -2.83
CA PRO A 29 13.13 0.96 -3.61
C PRO A 29 12.62 2.35 -4.00
N ALA A 30 12.44 2.57 -5.30
CA ALA A 30 12.01 3.85 -5.83
C ALA A 30 10.79 4.33 -5.05
N GLN A 31 10.87 5.54 -4.48
CA GLN A 31 9.76 6.15 -3.77
C GLN A 31 8.59 6.25 -4.76
N LEU A 32 7.42 5.74 -4.35
CA LEU A 32 6.24 5.76 -5.20
C LEU A 32 5.77 7.20 -5.40
N SER A 33 5.17 7.48 -6.56
CA SER A 33 4.49 8.76 -6.74
C SER A 33 3.30 8.86 -5.76
N PRO A 34 2.94 10.06 -5.26
CA PRO A 34 1.81 10.21 -4.35
C PRO A 34 0.49 9.66 -4.92
N GLU A 35 0.29 9.77 -6.23
CA GLU A 35 -0.88 9.21 -6.91
C GLU A 35 -0.89 7.67 -6.86
N THR A 36 0.27 7.04 -7.09
CA THR A 36 0.40 5.57 -6.97
C THR A 36 0.15 5.10 -5.54
N GLU A 37 0.61 5.84 -4.53
CA GLU A 37 0.33 5.49 -3.13
C GLU A 37 -1.17 5.53 -2.81
N LYS A 38 -1.88 6.57 -3.28
CA LYS A 38 -3.35 6.69 -3.16
C LYS A 38 -4.07 5.52 -3.83
N GLN A 39 -3.68 5.19 -5.06
CA GLN A 39 -4.27 4.09 -5.82
C GLN A 39 -4.06 2.74 -5.13
N ILE A 40 -2.86 2.46 -4.60
CA ILE A 40 -2.60 1.21 -3.86
C ILE A 40 -3.40 1.18 -2.55
N GLY A 41 -3.47 2.30 -1.81
CA GLY A 41 -4.29 2.38 -0.60
C GLY A 41 -5.77 2.10 -0.90
N ALA A 42 -6.30 2.70 -1.97
CA ALA A 42 -7.67 2.48 -2.42
C ALA A 42 -7.90 1.04 -2.88
N LEU A 43 -6.92 0.47 -3.61
CA LEU A 43 -6.95 -0.92 -4.07
C LEU A 43 -6.98 -1.90 -2.90
N ALA A 44 -6.22 -1.66 -1.83
CA ALA A 44 -6.20 -2.51 -0.65
C ALA A 44 -7.59 -2.67 -0.04
N HIS A 45 -8.34 -1.58 0.03
CA HIS A 45 -9.72 -1.60 0.49
C HIS A 45 -10.69 -2.15 -0.55
N GLY A 46 -10.57 -1.76 -1.83
CA GLY A 46 -11.47 -2.18 -2.90
C GLY A 46 -11.42 -3.69 -3.15
N VAL A 47 -10.23 -4.28 -3.16
CA VAL A 47 -10.05 -5.74 -3.29
C VAL A 47 -10.62 -6.46 -2.08
N GLY A 48 -10.44 -5.93 -0.86
CA GLY A 48 -11.07 -6.46 0.35
C GLY A 48 -12.60 -6.42 0.29
N ALA A 49 -13.19 -5.30 -0.16
CA ALA A 49 -14.64 -5.16 -0.36
C ALA A 49 -15.18 -6.15 -1.38
N ALA A 50 -14.57 -6.23 -2.57
CA ALA A 50 -15.01 -7.12 -3.63
C ALA A 50 -14.91 -8.58 -3.20
N ALA A 51 -13.78 -8.99 -2.61
CA ALA A 51 -13.61 -10.34 -2.10
C ALA A 51 -14.64 -10.66 -1.01
N THR A 52 -14.88 -9.75 -0.07
CA THR A 52 -15.92 -9.91 0.96
C THR A 52 -17.31 -10.03 0.34
N PHE A 53 -17.66 -9.20 -0.64
CA PHE A 53 -18.99 -9.23 -1.26
C PHE A 53 -19.22 -10.53 -2.03
N PHE A 54 -18.36 -10.85 -3.00
CA PHE A 54 -18.59 -11.98 -3.90
C PHE A 54 -18.43 -13.36 -3.24
N SER A 55 -17.73 -13.43 -2.12
CA SER A 55 -17.54 -14.69 -1.37
C SER A 55 -18.49 -14.85 -0.17
N GLY A 56 -19.41 -13.91 0.03
CA GLY A 56 -20.22 -13.84 1.25
C GLY A 56 -19.38 -13.61 2.52
N GLY A 57 -18.16 -13.07 2.39
CA GLY A 57 -17.27 -12.72 3.50
C GLY A 57 -16.13 -13.70 3.77
N THR A 58 -16.08 -14.83 3.07
CA THR A 58 -15.09 -15.89 3.33
C THR A 58 -13.69 -15.60 2.75
N LEU A 59 -13.60 -14.89 1.61
CA LEU A 59 -12.34 -14.59 0.93
C LEU A 59 -11.76 -13.21 1.26
N GLY A 60 -12.52 -12.35 1.95
CA GLY A 60 -12.06 -11.00 2.30
C GLY A 60 -10.75 -11.01 3.07
N PHE A 61 -10.61 -11.91 4.06
CA PHE A 61 -9.40 -12.06 4.87
C PHE A 61 -8.16 -12.38 4.06
N VAL A 62 -8.28 -13.35 3.14
CA VAL A 62 -7.17 -13.74 2.26
C VAL A 62 -6.77 -12.57 1.36
N ALA A 63 -7.74 -11.88 0.78
CA ALA A 63 -7.51 -10.71 -0.05
C ALA A 63 -6.75 -9.59 0.69
N ALA A 64 -7.17 -9.25 1.91
CA ALA A 64 -6.49 -8.23 2.71
C ALA A 64 -5.09 -8.66 3.15
N LEU A 65 -4.88 -9.95 3.45
CA LEU A 65 -3.57 -10.49 3.82
C LEU A 65 -2.57 -10.43 2.66
N VAL A 66 -3.02 -10.77 1.46
CA VAL A 66 -2.22 -10.67 0.23
C VAL A 66 -1.82 -9.21 -0.02
N MET A 67 -2.78 -8.27 0.06
CA MET A 67 -2.49 -6.84 -0.10
C MET A 67 -1.48 -6.33 0.94
N TYR A 68 -1.64 -6.73 2.20
CA TYR A 68 -0.69 -6.40 3.25
C TYR A 68 0.71 -6.93 2.91
N PHE A 69 0.90 -8.22 2.64
CA PHE A 69 2.23 -8.75 2.41
C PHE A 69 2.94 -8.22 1.16
N ILE A 70 2.19 -7.87 0.10
CA ILE A 70 2.79 -7.33 -1.13
C ILE A 70 3.21 -5.86 -0.97
N TYR A 71 2.39 -5.06 -0.26
CA TYR A 71 2.49 -3.60 -0.33
C TYR A 71 2.91 -2.92 0.98
N ARG A 72 2.96 -3.63 2.10
CA ARG A 72 3.25 -3.05 3.42
C ARG A 72 4.61 -2.33 3.54
N ASP A 73 5.56 -2.61 2.65
CA ASP A 73 6.90 -2.02 2.68
C ASP A 73 7.06 -0.91 1.61
N ARG A 74 5.94 -0.42 1.03
CA ARG A 74 5.88 0.58 -0.04
C ARG A 74 5.64 2.02 0.45
N GLY A 75 6.16 2.34 1.63
CA GLY A 75 6.02 3.65 2.25
C GLY A 75 4.92 3.75 3.31
N PRO A 76 4.97 4.80 4.15
CA PRO A 76 4.12 4.91 5.34
C PRO A 76 2.63 5.07 5.02
N PHE A 77 2.29 5.80 3.96
CA PHE A 77 0.89 5.98 3.54
C PHE A 77 0.28 4.65 3.11
N VAL A 78 0.96 3.93 2.20
CA VAL A 78 0.52 2.61 1.74
C VAL A 78 0.44 1.63 2.90
N ARG A 79 1.47 1.58 3.76
CA ARG A 79 1.51 0.73 4.96
C ARG A 79 0.28 0.96 5.83
N SER A 80 -0.08 2.20 6.09
CA SER A 80 -1.26 2.53 6.91
C SER A 80 -2.55 1.97 6.32
N HIS A 81 -2.79 2.11 5.01
CA HIS A 81 -4.03 1.65 4.37
C HIS A 81 -4.09 0.13 4.22
N VAL A 82 -2.97 -0.53 3.90
CA VAL A 82 -2.96 -2.01 3.82
C VAL A 82 -3.09 -2.66 5.20
N ALA A 83 -2.53 -2.04 6.25
CA ALA A 83 -2.72 -2.48 7.64
C ALA A 83 -4.17 -2.26 8.09
N ASN A 84 -4.75 -1.10 7.79
CA ASN A 84 -6.16 -0.81 8.07
C ASN A 84 -7.10 -1.81 7.39
N ALA A 85 -6.90 -2.08 6.10
CA ALA A 85 -7.71 -3.05 5.36
C ALA A 85 -7.64 -4.44 6.02
N LEU A 86 -6.46 -4.89 6.44
CA LEU A 86 -6.29 -6.16 7.14
C LEU A 86 -6.95 -6.15 8.54
N ASN A 87 -6.78 -5.08 9.32
CA ASN A 87 -7.39 -4.95 10.64
C ASN A 87 -8.92 -4.93 10.58
N VAL A 88 -9.51 -4.19 9.62
CA VAL A 88 -10.96 -4.20 9.35
C VAL A 88 -11.39 -5.62 9.03
N GLN A 89 -10.68 -6.30 8.15
CA GLN A 89 -11.08 -7.63 7.70
C GLN A 89 -10.94 -8.70 8.79
N ILE A 90 -9.95 -8.60 9.69
CA ILE A 90 -9.85 -9.44 10.89
C ILE A 90 -11.07 -9.23 11.79
N MET A 91 -11.41 -7.96 12.08
CA MET A 91 -12.57 -7.62 12.90
C MET A 91 -13.88 -8.14 12.29
N ILE A 92 -14.09 -7.90 11.00
CA ILE A 92 -15.26 -8.39 10.26
C ILE A 92 -15.28 -9.92 10.24
N GLY A 93 -14.16 -10.58 9.99
CA GLY A 93 -14.05 -12.04 10.01
C GLY A 93 -14.47 -12.64 11.34
N ILE A 94 -14.02 -12.06 12.46
CA ILE A 94 -14.44 -12.47 13.81
C ILE A 94 -15.97 -12.30 13.96
N GLY A 95 -16.52 -11.15 13.57
CA GLY A 95 -17.96 -10.89 13.65
C GLY A 95 -18.80 -11.84 12.79
N LEU A 96 -18.31 -12.22 11.61
CA LEU A 96 -18.97 -13.19 10.72
C LEU A 96 -18.92 -14.61 11.31
N ILE A 97 -17.79 -15.02 11.88
CA ILE A 97 -17.66 -16.33 12.56
C ILE A 97 -18.62 -16.40 13.75
N ILE A 98 -18.65 -15.38 14.61
CA ILE A 98 -19.59 -15.30 15.74
C ILE A 98 -21.04 -15.36 15.24
N SER A 99 -21.37 -14.58 14.20
CA SER A 99 -22.71 -14.56 13.62
C SER A 99 -23.10 -15.92 13.03
N ALA A 100 -22.17 -16.62 12.37
CA ALA A 100 -22.41 -17.96 11.85
C ALA A 100 -22.72 -18.97 12.98
N LEU A 101 -21.98 -18.92 14.09
CA LEU A 101 -22.28 -19.75 15.27
C LEU A 101 -23.66 -19.42 15.87
N LEU A 102 -24.03 -18.13 15.90
CA LEU A 102 -25.35 -17.68 16.36
C LEU A 102 -26.51 -18.09 15.45
N MET A 103 -26.26 -18.60 14.23
CA MET A 103 -27.32 -19.13 13.37
C MET A 103 -27.98 -20.37 13.97
N ILE A 104 -27.28 -21.12 14.82
CA ILE A 104 -27.83 -22.31 15.53
C ILE A 104 -29.08 -21.94 16.34
N ILE A 105 -29.12 -20.72 16.88
CA ILE A 105 -30.25 -20.17 17.65
C ILE A 105 -31.01 -19.07 16.88
N LEU A 106 -30.90 -19.07 15.55
CA LEU A 106 -31.56 -18.16 14.60
C LEU A 106 -31.13 -16.68 14.62
N VAL A 107 -30.46 -16.20 15.67
CA VAL A 107 -29.98 -14.80 15.76
C VAL A 107 -28.98 -14.46 14.66
N GLY A 108 -28.13 -15.43 14.29
CA GLY A 108 -27.09 -15.25 13.29
C GLY A 108 -27.60 -14.85 11.90
N PHE A 109 -28.84 -15.20 11.53
CA PHE A 109 -29.42 -14.82 10.25
C PHE A 109 -29.62 -13.31 10.10
N ILE A 110 -29.73 -12.59 11.23
CA ILE A 110 -29.84 -11.12 11.24
C ILE A 110 -28.46 -10.50 11.42
N THR A 111 -27.63 -11.00 12.34
CA THR A 111 -26.34 -10.36 12.64
C THR A 111 -25.32 -10.55 11.52
N TYR A 112 -25.34 -11.68 10.81
CA TYR A 112 -24.41 -11.97 9.71
C TYR A 112 -24.50 -10.94 8.57
N PRO A 113 -25.67 -10.70 7.95
CA PRO A 113 -25.77 -9.69 6.88
C PRO A 113 -25.43 -8.28 7.38
N ILE A 114 -25.74 -7.94 8.63
CA ILE A 114 -25.36 -6.64 9.21
C ILE A 114 -23.83 -6.49 9.27
N VAL A 115 -23.12 -7.46 9.85
CA VAL A 115 -21.65 -7.44 9.94
C VAL A 115 -21.04 -7.43 8.53
N TRP A 116 -21.57 -8.22 7.61
CA TRP A 116 -21.12 -8.27 6.22
C TRP A 116 -21.25 -6.92 5.52
N ILE A 117 -22.40 -6.24 5.64
CA ILE A 117 -22.64 -4.90 5.09
C ILE A 117 -21.71 -3.86 5.75
N VAL A 118 -21.58 -3.89 7.08
CA VAL A 118 -20.67 -2.98 7.80
C VAL A 118 -19.23 -3.12 7.28
N GLY A 119 -18.76 -4.35 7.05
CA GLY A 119 -17.45 -4.59 6.47
C GLY A 119 -17.27 -3.96 5.10
N ILE A 120 -18.24 -4.14 4.20
CA ILE A 120 -18.21 -3.53 2.87
C ILE A 120 -18.19 -2.00 2.97
N VAL A 121 -19.04 -1.41 3.81
CA VAL A 121 -19.09 0.05 4.01
C VAL A 121 -17.76 0.59 4.51
N LEU A 122 -17.14 -0.07 5.50
CA LEU A 122 -15.83 0.33 6.01
C LEU A 122 -14.75 0.29 4.93
N HIS A 123 -14.73 -0.74 4.08
CA HIS A 123 -13.80 -0.77 2.95
C HIS A 123 -14.08 0.35 1.93
N VAL A 124 -15.33 0.63 1.60
CA VAL A 124 -15.66 1.75 0.70
C VAL A 124 -15.17 3.08 1.28
N VAL A 125 -15.41 3.34 2.57
CA VAL A 125 -14.91 4.56 3.25
C VAL A 125 -13.38 4.62 3.23
N GLY A 126 -12.71 3.51 3.54
CA GLY A 126 -11.25 3.42 3.47
C GLY A 126 -10.70 3.71 2.07
N ALA A 127 -11.34 3.19 1.03
CA ALA A 127 -10.94 3.44 -0.35
C ALA A 127 -11.10 4.92 -0.74
N VAL A 128 -12.21 5.56 -0.35
CA VAL A 128 -12.44 7.00 -0.58
C VAL A 128 -11.39 7.83 0.17
N LYS A 129 -11.11 7.51 1.44
CA LYS A 129 -10.09 8.19 2.24
C LYS A 129 -8.70 8.07 1.62
N ALA A 130 -8.35 6.89 1.12
CA ALA A 130 -7.09 6.67 0.41
C ALA A 130 -6.99 7.51 -0.87
N MET A 131 -8.04 7.55 -1.70
CA MET A 131 -8.08 8.39 -2.91
C MET A 131 -7.95 9.88 -2.62
N ASN A 132 -8.48 10.35 -1.48
CA ASN A 132 -8.30 11.73 -1.02
C ASN A 132 -6.88 12.03 -0.49
N GLY A 133 -6.02 11.01 -0.33
CA GLY A 133 -4.72 11.17 0.31
C GLY A 133 -4.79 11.33 1.83
N GLU A 134 -5.88 10.89 2.45
CA GLU A 134 -6.09 11.00 3.89
C GLU A 134 -5.60 9.72 4.59
N TYR A 135 -4.83 9.87 5.67
CA TYR A 135 -4.67 8.79 6.63
C TYR A 135 -6.02 8.55 7.31
N TRP A 136 -6.38 7.28 7.45
CA TRP A 136 -7.65 6.89 8.03
C TRP A 136 -7.43 5.98 9.21
N LYS A 137 -8.25 6.12 10.27
CA LYS A 137 -8.35 5.14 11.33
C LYS A 137 -9.76 4.54 11.30
N PRO A 138 -9.91 3.25 10.96
CA PRO A 138 -11.22 2.63 10.92
C PRO A 138 -11.88 2.64 12.32
N PRO A 139 -13.16 3.03 12.43
CA PRO A 139 -13.86 3.02 13.72
C PRO A 139 -14.04 1.59 14.21
N MET A 140 -14.03 1.40 15.54
CA MET A 140 -14.27 0.11 16.21
C MET A 140 -13.35 -1.02 15.72
N THR A 141 -12.19 -0.68 15.16
CA THR A 141 -11.24 -1.64 14.58
C THR A 141 -9.94 -1.61 15.37
N PRO A 142 -9.59 -2.69 16.08
CA PRO A 142 -8.33 -2.78 16.79
C PRO A 142 -7.12 -2.85 15.85
N ASP A 143 -5.98 -2.32 16.31
CA ASP A 143 -4.72 -2.31 15.56
C ASP A 143 -3.96 -3.63 15.75
N PHE A 144 -4.42 -4.73 15.13
CA PHE A 144 -3.77 -6.04 15.22
C PHE A 144 -2.43 -6.09 14.47
N VAL A 145 -2.39 -5.46 13.30
CA VAL A 145 -1.18 -5.24 12.50
C VAL A 145 -0.89 -3.74 12.36
N LYS A 146 0.40 -3.41 12.24
CA LYS A 146 0.93 -2.05 12.06
C LYS A 146 1.68 -1.96 10.76
#